data_AF-T0Z8L7-F1
#
_entry.id   AF-T0Z8L7-F1
#
_cell.length_a   1.000
_cell.length_b   1.000
_cell.length_c   1.000
_cell.angle_alpha   90.00
_cell.angle_beta   90.00
_cell.angle_gamma   90.00
#
_symmetry.space_group_name_H-M   'P 1'
#
loop_
_entity.id
_entity.type
_entity.pdbx_description
1 polymer ?
#
loop_
_entity_poly.entity_id
_entity_poly.type
_entity_poly.pdbx_seq_one_letter_code
_entity_poly.pdbx_strand_id
1 'polypeptide(L)'
;MWFYPREIECPTHGRVQEQIPWAARHARITYRLEWRLCMLCRSMTQKAAAEILHMPRSTVSDLLHRIITRTRDGHAIRGLRSLGADEISYCKGRKFATIIYDLERARVVWVGAGK
;
A
#
# COMPACT_ATOMS: atom_id res chain seq x y z
N MET A 1 -1.21 12.37 -14.35
CA MET A 1 -1.31 13.75 -13.84
C MET A 1 -0.30 13.91 -12.72
N TRP A 2 0.93 14.21 -13.11
CA TRP A 2 2.04 14.47 -12.19
C TRP A 2 1.93 15.93 -11.75
N PHE A 3 2.16 16.21 -10.47
CA PHE A 3 2.28 17.58 -9.97
C PHE A 3 3.64 17.75 -9.32
N TYR A 4 4.13 18.98 -9.30
CA TYR A 4 5.41 19.33 -8.70
C TYR A 4 5.14 20.19 -7.46
N PRO A 5 5.16 19.60 -6.25
CA PRO A 5 4.94 20.35 -5.03
C PRO A 5 6.08 21.36 -4.83
N ARG A 6 5.76 22.60 -4.49
CA ARG A 6 6.79 23.59 -4.14
C ARG A 6 7.34 23.29 -2.77
N GLU A 7 8.63 23.56 -2.61
CA GLU A 7 9.28 23.62 -1.31
C GLU A 7 9.40 25.08 -0.90
N ILE A 8 9.10 25.34 0.36
CA ILE A 8 9.05 26.65 0.98
C ILE A 8 10.11 26.65 2.07
N GLU A 9 11.03 27.61 2.02
CA GLU A 9 11.97 27.87 3.12
C GLU A 9 11.33 28.84 4.10
N CYS A 10 10.84 28.31 5.22
CA CYS A 10 10.29 29.12 6.30
C CYS A 10 11.40 29.47 7.30
N PRO A 11 11.64 30.76 7.61
CA PRO A 11 12.64 31.16 8.59
C PRO A 11 12.44 30.53 9.99
N THR A 12 11.20 30.19 10.33
CA THR A 12 10.84 29.62 11.64
C THR A 12 10.78 28.09 11.65
N HIS A 13 10.34 27.48 10.54
CA HIS A 13 10.04 26.03 10.47
C HIS A 13 11.00 25.25 9.57
N GLY A 14 11.97 25.92 8.94
CA GLY A 14 12.89 25.33 7.97
C GLY A 14 12.22 24.99 6.64
N ARG A 15 12.75 23.99 5.95
CA ARG A 15 12.25 23.54 4.63
C ARG A 15 10.98 22.73 4.78
N VAL A 16 9.87 23.25 4.28
CA VAL A 16 8.55 22.60 4.29
C VAL A 16 8.01 22.45 2.88
N GLN A 17 7.31 21.36 2.61
CA GLN A 17 6.59 21.17 1.35
C GLN A 17 5.24 21.89 1.41
N GLU A 18 4.80 22.48 0.31
CA GLU A 18 3.44 23.02 0.19
C GLU A 18 2.39 21.95 0.54
N GLN A 19 1.32 22.36 1.22
CA GLN A 19 0.23 21.45 1.55
C GLN A 19 -0.73 21.37 0.36
N ILE A 20 -0.84 20.18 -0.21
CA ILE A 20 -1.69 19.92 -1.38
C ILE A 20 -2.89 19.11 -0.92
N PRO A 21 -4.13 19.64 -1.00
CA PRO A 21 -5.29 18.97 -0.41
C PRO A 21 -5.67 17.66 -1.12
N TRP A 22 -5.23 17.44 -2.36
CA TRP A 22 -5.51 16.24 -3.14
C TRP A 22 -4.35 15.23 -3.21
N ALA A 23 -3.31 15.40 -2.39
CA ALA A 23 -2.18 14.46 -2.35
C ALA A 23 -1.58 14.35 -0.94
N ALA A 24 -1.04 13.18 -0.62
CA ALA A 24 -0.32 13.02 0.64
C ALA A 24 1.00 13.80 0.65
N ARG A 25 1.47 14.15 1.85
CA ARG A 25 2.80 14.75 2.04
C ARG A 25 3.87 13.90 1.36
N HIS A 26 4.74 14.55 0.60
CA HIS A 26 5.82 14.02 -0.23
C HIS A 26 5.36 13.05 -1.32
N ALA A 27 4.06 13.01 -1.66
CA ALA A 27 3.55 12.17 -2.73
C ALA A 27 3.79 12.85 -4.08
N ARG A 28 4.00 12.03 -5.10
CA ARG A 28 4.13 12.48 -6.51
C ARG A 28 2.86 12.20 -7.32
N ILE A 29 1.85 11.63 -6.68
CA ILE A 29 0.57 11.25 -7.27
C ILE A 29 -0.59 11.71 -6.37
N THR A 30 -1.75 11.93 -6.98
CA THR A 30 -2.96 12.39 -6.27
C THR A 30 -3.70 11.24 -5.62
N TYR A 31 -4.54 11.52 -4.62
CA TYR A 31 -5.41 10.51 -4.00
C TYR A 31 -6.32 9.81 -5.01
N ARG A 32 -6.77 10.53 -6.05
CA ARG A 32 -7.57 9.96 -7.14
C ARG A 32 -6.79 8.90 -7.92
N LEU A 33 -5.49 9.14 -8.15
CA LEU A 33 -4.63 8.17 -8.84
C LEU A 33 -4.28 7.00 -7.93
N GLU A 34 -4.00 7.25 -6.64
CA GLU A 34 -3.82 6.20 -5.63
C GLU A 34 -5.04 5.26 -5.58
N TRP A 35 -6.25 5.82 -5.53
CA TRP A 35 -7.50 5.05 -5.55
C TRP A 35 -7.61 4.15 -6.78
N ARG A 36 -7.40 4.72 -7.98
CA ARG A 36 -7.44 3.96 -9.24
C ARG A 36 -6.41 2.83 -9.24
N LEU A 37 -5.20 3.10 -8.78
CA LEU A 37 -4.13 2.12 -8.67
C LEU A 37 -4.52 0.97 -7.70
N CYS A 38 -5.04 1.29 -6.52
CA CYS A 38 -5.51 0.28 -5.57
C CYS A 38 -6.67 -0.56 -6.13
N MET A 39 -7.63 0.05 -6.82
CA MET A 39 -8.75 -0.66 -7.43
C MET A 39 -8.30 -1.61 -8.54
N LEU A 40 -7.37 -1.17 -9.41
CA LEU A 40 -6.78 -2.05 -10.41
C LEU A 40 -6.05 -3.21 -9.73
N CYS A 41 -5.12 -2.94 -8.81
CA CYS A 41 -4.35 -4.00 -8.13
C CYS A 41 -5.18 -4.93 -7.24
N ARG A 42 -6.42 -4.55 -6.89
CA ARG A 42 -7.38 -5.45 -6.23
C ARG A 42 -8.01 -6.46 -7.18
N SER A 43 -8.16 -6.10 -8.46
CA SER A 43 -8.86 -6.91 -9.47
C SER A 43 -7.94 -7.63 -10.45
N MET A 44 -6.68 -7.18 -10.58
CA MET A 44 -5.70 -7.73 -11.52
C MET A 44 -4.28 -7.69 -10.97
N THR A 45 -3.36 -8.32 -11.69
CA THR A 45 -1.94 -8.33 -11.32
C THR A 45 -1.33 -6.92 -11.38
N GLN A 46 -0.28 -6.68 -10.57
CA GLN A 46 0.47 -5.42 -10.63
C GLN A 46 1.05 -5.15 -12.03
N LYS A 47 1.37 -6.19 -12.80
CA LYS A 47 1.86 -6.05 -14.19
C LYS A 47 0.78 -5.47 -15.10
N ALA A 48 -0.42 -6.05 -15.10
CA ALA A 48 -1.54 -5.55 -15.89
C ALA A 48 -1.96 -4.13 -15.46
N ALA A 49 -1.98 -3.85 -14.16
CA ALA A 49 -2.25 -2.52 -13.65
C ALA A 49 -1.20 -1.50 -14.11
N ALA A 50 0.08 -1.88 -14.11
CA ALA A 50 1.19 -1.04 -14.58
C ALA A 50 1.08 -0.73 -16.08
N GLU A 51 0.68 -1.70 -16.90
CA GLU A 51 0.42 -1.53 -18.33
C GLU A 51 -0.73 -0.53 -18.57
N ILE A 52 -1.86 -0.67 -17.87
CA ILE A 52 -3.02 0.25 -17.96
C ILE A 52 -2.67 1.66 -17.51
N LEU A 53 -1.85 1.79 -16.47
CA LEU A 53 -1.46 3.08 -15.92
C LEU A 53 -0.26 3.71 -16.64
N HIS A 54 0.34 3.00 -17.60
CA HIS A 54 1.59 3.38 -18.27
C HIS A 54 2.71 3.74 -17.27
N MET A 55 2.88 2.89 -16.24
CA MET A 55 3.91 3.06 -15.22
C MET A 55 4.83 1.85 -15.18
N PRO A 56 6.10 2.01 -14.76
CA PRO A 56 6.93 0.87 -14.42
C PRO A 56 6.29 0.05 -13.31
N ARG A 57 6.38 -1.29 -13.42
CA ARG A 57 5.85 -2.21 -12.39
C ARG A 57 6.46 -1.94 -11.01
N SER A 58 7.75 -1.61 -10.96
CA SER A 58 8.44 -1.23 -9.71
C SER A 58 7.77 -0.03 -9.06
N THR A 59 7.48 1.02 -9.82
CA THR A 59 6.78 2.21 -9.33
C THR A 59 5.41 1.88 -8.78
N VAL A 60 4.63 1.01 -9.44
CA VAL A 60 3.33 0.56 -8.91
C VAL A 60 3.50 -0.16 -7.57
N SER A 61 4.51 -1.04 -7.46
CA SER A 61 4.83 -1.75 -6.21
C SER A 61 5.21 -0.79 -5.08
N ASP A 62 6.09 0.18 -5.36
CA ASP A 62 6.53 1.16 -4.37
C ASP A 62 5.38 2.03 -3.87
N LEU A 63 4.51 2.46 -4.79
CA LEU A 63 3.31 3.22 -4.47
C LEU A 63 2.35 2.40 -3.60
N LEU A 64 2.10 1.13 -3.95
CA LEU A 64 1.28 0.23 -3.13
C LEU A 64 1.83 0.10 -1.71
N HIS A 65 3.13 -0.15 -1.57
CA HIS A 65 3.77 -0.28 -0.26
C HIS A 65 3.57 0.99 0.57
N ARG A 66 3.82 2.16 -0.03
CA ARG A 66 3.63 3.44 0.65
C ARG A 66 2.19 3.68 1.08
N ILE A 67 1.22 3.40 0.19
CA ILE A 67 -0.21 3.56 0.48
C ILE A 67 -0.62 2.60 1.61
N ILE A 68 -0.28 1.32 1.52
CA ILE A 68 -0.64 0.30 2.52
C ILE A 68 -0.02 0.64 3.87
N THR A 69 1.26 1.00 3.92
CA THR A 69 1.93 1.40 5.16
C THR A 69 1.23 2.60 5.78
N ARG A 70 0.93 3.64 5.00
CA ARG A 70 0.24 4.84 5.48
C ARG A 70 -1.19 4.55 5.95
N THR A 71 -1.91 3.67 5.27
CA THR A 71 -3.29 3.28 5.65
C THR A 71 -3.32 2.36 6.88
N ARG A 72 -2.26 1.56 7.09
CA ARG A 72 -2.12 0.71 8.27
C ARG A 72 -1.53 1.46 9.47
N ASP A 73 -0.94 2.63 9.27
CA ASP A 73 -0.40 3.43 10.36
C ASP A 73 -1.50 3.78 11.37
N GLY A 74 -1.24 3.53 12.65
CA GLY A 74 -2.24 3.67 13.72
C GLY A 74 -3.38 2.64 13.72
N HIS A 75 -3.43 1.68 12.78
CA HIS A 75 -4.44 0.64 12.78
C HIS A 75 -4.18 -0.39 13.88
N ALA A 76 -5.00 -0.35 14.94
CA ALA A 76 -4.99 -1.35 16.00
C ALA A 76 -5.99 -2.48 15.70
N ILE A 77 -5.50 -3.72 15.69
CA ILE A 77 -6.34 -4.90 15.55
C ILE A 77 -7.08 -5.13 16.86
N ARG A 78 -8.42 -5.08 16.84
CA ARG A 78 -9.27 -5.17 18.04
C ARG A 78 -10.47 -6.08 17.83
N GLY A 79 -10.88 -6.75 18.91
CA GLY A 79 -12.07 -7.60 18.93
C GLY A 79 -11.95 -8.86 18.10
N LEU A 80 -10.77 -9.49 18.08
CA LEU A 80 -10.58 -10.81 17.48
C LEU A 80 -11.25 -11.87 18.35
N ARG A 81 -12.15 -12.66 17.77
CA ARG A 81 -12.83 -13.78 18.45
C ARG A 81 -12.38 -15.14 17.92
N SER A 82 -12.21 -15.24 16.61
CA SER A 82 -11.83 -16.47 15.92
C SER A 82 -10.77 -16.18 14.85
N LEU A 83 -9.69 -16.95 14.87
CA LEU A 83 -8.57 -16.83 13.95
C LEU A 83 -8.44 -18.07 13.07
N GLY A 84 -8.21 -17.85 11.78
CA GLY A 84 -7.79 -18.86 10.83
C GLY A 84 -6.29 -18.74 10.60
N ALA A 85 -5.63 -19.89 10.50
CA ALA A 85 -4.23 -19.99 10.10
C ALA A 85 -4.17 -20.82 8.81
N ASP A 86 -3.48 -20.28 7.81
CA ASP A 86 -3.27 -20.97 6.53
C ASP A 86 -1.81 -20.82 6.09
N GLU A 87 -1.32 -21.77 5.29
CA GLU A 87 0.02 -21.74 4.73
C GLU A 87 -0.05 -21.79 3.20
N ILE A 88 0.36 -20.70 2.57
CA ILE A 88 0.39 -20.61 1.11
C ILE A 88 1.80 -20.87 0.59
N SER A 89 1.93 -21.82 -0.33
CA SER A 89 3.15 -21.96 -1.12
C SER A 89 3.23 -20.83 -2.14
N TYR A 90 4.37 -20.17 -2.23
CA TYR A 90 4.63 -19.13 -3.22
C TYR A 90 5.95 -19.38 -3.95
N CYS A 91 6.02 -18.99 -5.22
CA CYS A 91 7.16 -19.24 -6.11
C CYS A 91 7.52 -20.73 -6.26
N LYS A 92 8.50 -21.03 -7.13
CA LYS A 92 9.11 -22.35 -7.17
C LYS A 92 10.10 -22.52 -6.02
N GLY A 93 10.17 -23.72 -5.44
CA GLY A 93 11.22 -24.13 -4.50
C GLY A 93 10.87 -24.06 -3.01
N ARG A 94 9.77 -24.73 -2.60
CA ARG A 94 9.38 -24.92 -1.18
C ARG A 94 9.48 -23.63 -0.33
N LYS A 95 8.92 -22.52 -0.84
CA LYS A 95 8.76 -21.29 -0.07
C LYS A 95 7.31 -21.17 0.34
N PHE A 96 7.09 -20.86 1.61
CA PHE A 96 5.78 -20.81 2.20
C PHE A 96 5.60 -19.51 2.97
N ALA A 97 4.38 -18.99 2.99
CA ALA A 97 3.99 -17.87 3.82
C ALA A 97 2.82 -18.29 4.69
N THR A 98 2.96 -18.10 5.99
CA THR A 98 1.89 -18.32 6.96
C THR A 98 1.04 -17.05 7.05
N ILE A 99 -0.26 -17.20 6.90
CA ILE A 99 -1.24 -16.12 6.97
C ILE A 99 -2.17 -16.39 8.15
N ILE A 100 -2.29 -15.41 9.05
CA ILE A 100 -3.28 -15.41 10.12
C ILE A 100 -4.35 -14.36 9.79
N TYR A 101 -5.61 -14.76 9.84
CA TYR A 101 -6.74 -13.90 9.50
C TYR A 101 -7.92 -14.06 10.46
N ASP A 102 -8.68 -12.99 10.64
CA ASP A 102 -9.95 -12.98 11.35
C ASP A 102 -11.02 -13.69 10.50
N LEU A 103 -11.57 -14.78 11.03
CA LEU A 103 -12.58 -15.61 10.35
C LEU A 103 -13.93 -14.90 10.22
N GLU A 104 -14.29 -14.02 11.15
CA GLU A 104 -15.58 -13.31 11.12
C GLU A 104 -15.55 -12.17 10.10
N ARG A 105 -14.43 -11.45 10.02
CA ARG A 105 -14.31 -10.22 9.21
C ARG A 105 -13.59 -10.41 7.89
N ALA A 106 -13.06 -11.60 7.61
CA ALA A 106 -12.22 -11.90 6.46
C ALA A 106 -11.07 -10.87 6.30
N ARG A 107 -10.38 -10.58 7.42
CA ARG A 107 -9.27 -9.61 7.46
C ARG A 107 -7.98 -10.31 7.84
N VAL A 108 -6.94 -10.12 7.02
CA VAL A 108 -5.59 -10.58 7.37
C VAL A 108 -5.05 -9.76 8.53
N VAL A 109 -4.65 -10.46 9.59
CA VAL A 109 -4.13 -9.91 10.84
C VAL A 109 -2.61 -9.94 10.83
N TRP A 110 -2.03 -11.00 10.29
CA TRP A 110 -0.59 -11.19 10.25
C TRP A 110 -0.16 -12.04 9.05
N VAL A 111 1.03 -11.79 8.55
CA VAL A 111 1.69 -12.59 7.50
C VAL A 111 3.16 -12.72 7.89
N GLY A 112 3.72 -13.93 7.76
CA GLY A 112 5.14 -14.17 7.95
C GLY A 112 5.66 -15.32 7.12
N ALA A 113 6.98 -15.51 7.18
CA ALA A 113 7.63 -16.62 6.49
C ALA A 113 7.18 -17.95 7.11
N GLY A 114 6.72 -18.87 6.27
CA GLY A 114 6.48 -20.27 6.59
C GLY A 114 7.78 -21.09 6.54
N LYS A 115 7.67 -22.40 6.79
CA LYS A 115 8.82 -23.32 6.86
C LYS A 115 9.26 -23.85 5.49
#